data_AF-A0A954M175-F1
#
_entry.id   AF-A0A954M175-F1
#
_cell.length_a   1.000
_cell.length_b   1.000
_cell.length_c   1.000
_cell.angle_alpha   90.00
_cell.angle_beta   90.00
_cell.angle_gamma   90.00
#
_symmetry.space_group_name_H-M   'P 1'
#
loop_
_entity.id
_entity.type
_entity.pdbx_description
1 polymer ?
#
loop_
_entity_poly.entity_id
_entity_poly.type
_entity_poly.pdbx_seq_one_letter_code
_entity_poly.pdbx_strand_id
1 'polypeptide(L)'
;LIFWQSVSSPVLAASDELQRIIQASEAALDRTYAVTALGEDVDSESLASTVRGAKPSVDGALLHVRGPNQYVLVRYFADGTEFITGSDGTTAWSVPPRGRVRVSSDATRFRGAVPGQQHAIPFIDMRNSLRQLQESYELDLSPGTTPEGWRRMNATRRATATGGPKQVTLWYDVQSGTIHRMLLERLPQARGGPRNVLLELTDE
;
A
#
# COMPACT_ATOMS: atom_id res chain seq x y z
N LEU A 1 36.11 32.84 13.51
CA LEU A 1 35.28 31.64 13.80
C LEU A 1 34.31 31.47 12.64
N ILE A 2 34.61 30.56 11.72
CA ILE A 2 33.73 30.24 10.58
C ILE A 2 32.82 29.10 11.02
N PHE A 3 31.54 29.39 11.20
CA PHE A 3 30.50 28.38 11.43
C PHE A 3 30.23 27.64 10.12
N TRP A 4 30.70 26.41 10.01
CA TRP A 4 30.23 25.48 8.98
C TRP A 4 28.83 25.02 9.39
N GLN A 5 27.80 25.62 8.80
CA GLN A 5 26.48 24.99 8.78
C GLN A 5 26.57 23.80 7.82
N SER A 6 26.43 22.58 8.34
CA SER A 6 26.31 21.40 7.50
C SER A 6 24.99 21.52 6.72
N VAL A 7 25.08 21.91 5.45
CA VAL A 7 23.95 21.80 4.53
C VAL A 7 23.82 20.31 4.22
N SER A 8 23.06 19.58 5.05
CA SER A 8 22.68 18.21 4.73
C SER A 8 21.99 18.24 3.37
N SER A 9 22.52 17.51 2.39
CA SER A 9 21.93 17.48 1.06
C SER A 9 20.48 16.97 1.16
N PRO A 10 19.52 17.54 0.42
CA PRO A 10 18.09 17.19 0.54
C PRO A 10 17.80 15.68 0.45
N VAL A 11 18.60 14.95 -0.33
CA VAL A 11 18.53 13.48 -0.49
C VAL A 11 18.89 12.72 0.78
N LEU A 12 19.91 13.16 1.51
CA LEU A 12 20.29 12.56 2.80
C LEU A 12 19.17 12.77 3.82
N ALA A 13 18.61 13.99 3.86
CA ALA A 13 17.48 14.31 4.73
C ALA A 13 16.23 13.45 4.44
N ALA A 14 15.91 13.19 3.16
CA ALA A 14 14.79 12.33 2.79
C ALA A 14 15.02 10.86 3.16
N SER A 15 16.26 10.38 3.01
CA SER A 15 16.64 9.00 3.35
C SER A 15 16.63 8.76 4.87
N ASP A 16 17.16 9.70 5.65
CA ASP A 16 17.14 9.65 7.12
C ASP A 16 15.70 9.70 7.66
N GLU A 17 14.85 10.52 7.03
CA GLU A 17 13.44 10.62 7.40
C GLU A 17 12.67 9.33 7.08
N LEU A 18 12.92 8.71 5.92
CA LEU A 18 12.34 7.41 5.60
C LEU A 18 12.81 6.33 6.58
N GLN A 19 14.08 6.36 6.99
CA GLN A 19 14.60 5.44 8.00
C GLN A 19 13.86 5.60 9.33
N ARG A 20 13.58 6.84 9.76
CA ARG A 20 12.79 7.10 10.97
C ARG A 20 11.38 6.52 10.85
N ILE A 21 10.71 6.71 9.71
CA ILE A 21 9.38 6.15 9.43
C ILE A 21 9.43 4.60 9.46
N ILE A 22 10.46 3.98 8.89
CA ILE A 22 10.64 2.53 8.94
C ILE A 22 10.71 2.07 10.40
N GLN A 23 11.53 2.71 11.24
CA GLN A 23 11.64 2.36 12.65
C GLN A 23 10.31 2.50 13.40
N ALA A 24 9.56 3.57 13.16
CA ALA A 24 8.22 3.75 13.73
C ALA A 24 7.24 2.66 13.27
N SER A 25 7.35 2.21 12.02
CA SER A 25 6.49 1.16 11.47
C SER A 25 6.75 -0.24 12.06
N GLU A 26 7.85 -0.43 12.80
CA GLU A 26 8.17 -1.70 13.46
C GLU A 26 7.36 -1.94 14.75
N ALA A 27 6.68 -0.91 15.27
CA ALA A 27 5.68 -1.11 16.30
C ALA A 27 4.57 -2.00 15.74
N ALA A 28 4.34 -3.16 16.35
CA ALA A 28 3.34 -4.13 15.95
C ALA A 28 1.93 -3.60 16.25
N LEU A 29 1.45 -2.71 15.40
CA LEU A 29 0.12 -2.11 15.46
C LEU A 29 -0.76 -2.70 14.37
N ASP A 30 -1.99 -3.02 14.75
CA ASP A 30 -3.04 -3.36 13.80
C ASP A 30 -3.43 -2.09 13.07
N ARG A 31 -3.55 -2.13 11.76
CA ARG A 31 -3.92 -0.98 10.94
C ARG A 31 -5.01 -1.37 9.96
N THR A 32 -5.99 -0.51 9.82
CA THR A 32 -7.01 -0.65 8.78
C THR A 32 -6.87 0.47 7.77
N TYR A 33 -6.80 0.10 6.49
CA TYR A 33 -6.73 1.02 5.37
C TYR A 33 -7.98 0.90 4.50
N ALA A 34 -8.59 2.02 4.16
CA ALA A 34 -9.51 2.12 3.03
C ALA A 34 -8.71 2.19 1.73
N VAL A 35 -9.15 1.44 0.72
CA VAL A 35 -8.48 1.34 -0.58
C VAL A 35 -9.37 1.96 -1.66
N THR A 36 -8.83 2.92 -2.38
CA THR A 36 -9.50 3.61 -3.48
C THR A 36 -8.70 3.45 -4.77
N ALA A 37 -9.32 2.97 -5.83
CA ALA A 37 -8.73 2.95 -7.16
C ALA A 37 -8.95 4.30 -7.85
N LEU A 38 -7.91 4.88 -8.47
CA LEU A 38 -7.99 6.18 -9.14
C LEU A 38 -7.64 6.07 -10.63
N GLY A 39 -8.45 6.68 -11.50
CA GLY A 39 -8.21 6.78 -12.95
C GLY A 39 -9.49 6.80 -13.79
N GLU A 40 -9.36 7.13 -15.08
CA GLU A 40 -10.48 7.30 -16.04
C GLU A 40 -11.12 5.96 -16.46
N ASP A 41 -10.38 4.85 -16.41
CA ASP A 41 -10.86 3.50 -16.74
C ASP A 41 -11.40 2.72 -15.52
N VAL A 42 -11.88 3.41 -14.47
CA VAL A 42 -12.78 2.76 -13.49
C VAL A 42 -14.13 2.64 -14.18
N ASP A 43 -14.17 1.84 -15.26
CA ASP A 43 -15.40 1.54 -15.97
C ASP A 43 -16.39 1.05 -14.92
N SER A 44 -17.53 1.73 -14.86
CA SER A 44 -18.63 1.36 -13.96
C SER A 44 -19.12 -0.08 -14.21
N GLU A 45 -18.70 -0.73 -15.29
CA GLU A 45 -18.90 -2.16 -15.56
C GLU A 45 -17.96 -3.09 -14.75
N SER A 46 -16.78 -2.63 -14.31
CA SER A 46 -15.88 -3.38 -13.40
C SER A 46 -16.43 -3.44 -11.97
N LEU A 47 -17.20 -2.43 -11.57
CA LEU A 47 -17.92 -2.39 -10.29
C LEU A 47 -19.04 -3.44 -10.24
N ALA A 48 -19.62 -3.76 -11.39
CA ALA A 48 -20.71 -4.70 -11.55
C ALA A 48 -20.26 -5.93 -12.33
N SER A 49 -19.43 -6.78 -11.71
CA SER A 49 -19.13 -8.09 -12.31
C SER A 49 -20.39 -8.99 -12.27
N THR A 50 -21.34 -8.72 -13.15
CA THR A 50 -22.53 -9.55 -13.44
C THR A 50 -22.14 -10.83 -14.18
N VAL A 51 -20.88 -10.95 -14.61
CA VAL A 51 -20.28 -12.17 -15.13
C VAL A 51 -20.09 -13.18 -14.00
N ARG A 52 -20.79 -14.31 -14.09
CA ARG A 52 -20.71 -15.44 -13.16
C ARG A 52 -19.25 -15.87 -12.96
N GLY A 53 -18.70 -15.64 -11.76
CA GLY A 53 -17.33 -16.03 -11.40
C GLY A 53 -16.27 -14.93 -11.47
N ALA A 54 -16.64 -13.70 -11.85
CA ALA A 54 -15.74 -12.56 -11.73
C ALA A 54 -15.53 -12.17 -10.25
N LYS A 55 -14.35 -11.63 -9.94
CA LYS A 55 -13.96 -11.21 -8.58
C LYS A 55 -14.25 -9.73 -8.40
N PRO A 56 -14.60 -9.28 -7.19
CA PRO A 56 -14.90 -7.87 -6.96
C PRO A 56 -13.65 -7.00 -7.14
N SER A 57 -13.89 -5.71 -7.41
CA SER A 57 -12.85 -4.68 -7.49
C SER A 57 -12.10 -4.55 -6.15
N VAL A 58 -10.92 -3.92 -6.20
CA VAL A 58 -10.19 -3.46 -5.01
C VAL A 58 -10.62 -2.05 -4.60
N ASP A 59 -11.37 -1.36 -5.44
CA ASP A 59 -11.97 -0.08 -5.12
C ASP A 59 -13.05 -0.24 -4.03
N GLY A 60 -13.01 0.62 -3.02
CA GLY A 60 -13.86 0.53 -1.83
C GLY A 60 -13.50 -0.64 -0.89
N ALA A 61 -12.35 -1.29 -1.08
CA ALA A 61 -11.93 -2.39 -0.22
C ALA A 61 -11.39 -1.89 1.14
N LEU A 62 -11.45 -2.77 2.14
CA LEU A 62 -10.77 -2.59 3.43
C LEU A 62 -9.59 -3.56 3.52
N LEU A 63 -8.43 -3.04 3.91
CA LEU A 63 -7.22 -3.81 4.13
C LEU A 63 -6.79 -3.67 5.60
N HIS A 64 -6.94 -4.75 6.35
CA HIS A 64 -6.41 -4.89 7.71
C HIS A 64 -5.02 -5.49 7.64
N VAL A 65 -4.05 -4.89 8.33
CA VAL A 65 -2.65 -5.31 8.37
C VAL A 65 -2.20 -5.32 9.83
N ARG A 66 -1.49 -6.36 10.25
CA ARG A 66 -0.97 -6.48 11.63
C ARG A 66 0.55 -6.60 11.66
N GLY A 67 1.06 -7.57 10.91
CA GLY A 67 2.47 -7.91 10.89
C GLY A 67 2.87 -8.44 9.53
N PRO A 68 4.14 -8.83 9.34
CA PRO A 68 4.62 -9.33 8.06
C PRO A 68 3.75 -10.49 7.59
N ASN A 69 3.15 -10.32 6.40
CA ASN A 69 2.27 -11.32 5.78
C ASN A 69 0.96 -11.62 6.55
N GLN A 70 0.62 -10.85 7.58
CA GLN A 70 -0.64 -10.97 8.33
C GLN A 70 -1.61 -9.90 7.88
N TYR A 71 -2.66 -10.31 7.19
CA TYR A 71 -3.62 -9.37 6.62
C TYR A 71 -5.00 -9.97 6.40
N VAL A 72 -5.99 -9.09 6.31
CA VAL A 72 -7.33 -9.40 5.79
C VAL A 72 -7.70 -8.31 4.78
N LEU A 73 -7.98 -8.72 3.55
CA LEU A 73 -8.52 -7.87 2.50
C LEU A 73 -10.00 -8.23 2.29
N VAL A 74 -10.87 -7.28 2.60
CA VAL A 74 -12.32 -7.36 2.39
C VAL A 74 -12.65 -6.54 1.15
N ARG A 75 -13.28 -7.19 0.16
CA ARG A 75 -13.75 -6.54 -1.07
C ARG A 75 -15.25 -6.76 -1.22
N TYR A 76 -15.91 -5.85 -1.90
CA TYR A 76 -17.37 -5.84 -2.02
C TYR A 76 -17.80 -6.05 -3.47
N PHE A 77 -18.80 -6.91 -3.67
CA PHE A 77 -19.56 -6.94 -4.93
C PHE A 77 -20.54 -5.76 -4.98
N ALA A 78 -21.13 -5.49 -6.15
CA ALA A 78 -22.12 -4.43 -6.33
C ALA A 78 -23.35 -4.55 -5.40
N ASP A 79 -23.70 -5.78 -4.98
CA ASP A 79 -24.79 -6.03 -4.02
C ASP A 79 -24.38 -5.86 -2.56
N GLY A 80 -23.14 -5.40 -2.30
CA GLY A 80 -22.57 -5.23 -0.98
C GLY A 80 -22.05 -6.52 -0.34
N THR A 81 -22.17 -7.68 -1.00
CA THR A 81 -21.67 -8.93 -0.43
C THR A 81 -20.14 -8.97 -0.41
N GLU A 82 -19.59 -9.61 0.61
CA GLU A 82 -18.16 -9.63 0.86
C GLU A 82 -17.44 -10.78 0.15
N PHE A 83 -16.23 -10.51 -0.31
CA PHE A 83 -15.24 -11.49 -0.69
C PHE A 83 -13.97 -11.24 0.09
N ILE A 84 -13.62 -12.17 0.98
CA ILE A 84 -12.52 -11.99 1.92
C ILE A 84 -11.34 -12.86 1.51
N THR A 85 -10.15 -12.27 1.51
CA THR A 85 -8.88 -13.02 1.40
C THR A 85 -7.96 -12.58 2.52
N GLY A 86 -7.15 -13.49 3.05
CA GLY A 86 -6.27 -13.14 4.15
C GLY A 86 -5.20 -14.17 4.39
N SER A 87 -4.31 -13.84 5.31
CA SER A 87 -3.27 -14.71 5.81
C SER A 87 -2.95 -14.35 7.25
N ASP A 88 -2.63 -15.35 8.07
CA ASP A 88 -2.09 -15.17 9.43
C ASP A 88 -0.56 -15.24 9.45
N GLY A 89 0.07 -15.22 8.28
CA GLY A 89 1.52 -15.38 8.10
C GLY A 89 1.98 -16.83 7.92
N THR A 90 1.14 -17.81 8.25
CA THR A 90 1.41 -19.25 8.08
C THR A 90 0.41 -19.93 7.14
N THR A 91 -0.85 -19.52 7.21
CA THR A 91 -1.98 -20.08 6.47
C THR A 91 -2.69 -18.95 5.75
N ALA A 92 -3.01 -19.15 4.47
CA ALA A 92 -3.79 -18.21 3.68
C ALA A 92 -5.17 -18.77 3.35
N TRP A 93 -6.16 -17.90 3.26
CA TRP A 93 -7.54 -18.26 2.95
C TRP A 93 -8.20 -17.35 1.91
N SER A 94 -9.24 -17.90 1.28
CA SER A 94 -10.18 -17.17 0.42
C SER A 94 -11.60 -17.62 0.76
N VAL A 95 -12.43 -16.67 1.18
CA VAL A 95 -13.81 -16.85 1.60
C VAL A 95 -14.69 -16.11 0.59
N PRO A 96 -15.29 -16.84 -0.37
CA PRO A 96 -16.29 -16.25 -1.28
C PRO A 96 -17.62 -16.01 -0.52
N PRO A 97 -18.52 -15.15 -1.05
CA PRO A 97 -19.82 -14.90 -0.43
C PRO A 97 -20.71 -16.16 -0.41
N ARG A 98 -20.50 -17.07 -1.36
CA ARG A 98 -21.17 -18.37 -1.45
C ARG A 98 -20.20 -19.43 -1.92
N GLY A 99 -20.38 -20.66 -1.42
CA GLY A 99 -19.57 -21.82 -1.80
C GLY A 99 -18.49 -22.15 -0.78
N ARG A 100 -17.46 -22.89 -1.22
CA ARG A 100 -16.43 -23.44 -0.32
C ARG A 100 -15.36 -22.41 0.01
N VAL A 101 -15.04 -22.29 1.29
CA VAL A 101 -13.83 -21.64 1.77
C VAL A 101 -12.61 -22.43 1.29
N ARG A 102 -11.60 -21.73 0.79
CA ARG A 102 -10.32 -22.31 0.39
C ARG A 102 -9.26 -21.92 1.41
N VAL A 103 -8.46 -22.88 1.83
CA VAL A 103 -7.36 -22.71 2.79
C VAL A 103 -6.10 -23.31 2.19
N SER A 104 -4.94 -22.76 2.54
CA SER A 104 -3.64 -23.22 2.06
C SER A 104 -2.57 -22.98 3.11
N SER A 105 -1.68 -23.94 3.31
CA SER A 105 -0.47 -23.81 4.14
C SER A 105 0.63 -22.96 3.48
N ASP A 106 0.39 -22.46 2.28
CA ASP A 106 1.22 -21.45 1.62
C ASP A 106 0.63 -20.07 1.96
N ALA A 107 1.27 -19.37 2.89
CA ALA A 107 0.89 -18.04 3.36
C ALA A 107 0.87 -16.98 2.25
N THR A 108 1.48 -17.25 1.09
CA THR A 108 1.51 -16.36 -0.07
C THR A 108 0.34 -16.52 -1.02
N ARG A 109 -0.45 -17.59 -0.84
CA ARG A 109 -1.61 -17.87 -1.68
C ARG A 109 -2.70 -16.81 -1.50
N PHE A 110 -3.51 -16.63 -2.53
CA PHE A 110 -4.67 -15.73 -2.57
C PHE A 110 -4.38 -14.22 -2.46
N ARG A 111 -3.11 -13.80 -2.47
CA ARG A 111 -2.71 -12.38 -2.45
C ARG A 111 -2.94 -11.60 -3.76
N GLY A 112 -3.44 -12.24 -4.81
CA GLY A 112 -3.46 -11.65 -6.15
C GLY A 112 -4.25 -10.34 -6.30
N ALA A 113 -5.12 -10.01 -5.34
CA ALA A 113 -5.87 -8.76 -5.30
C ALA A 113 -5.32 -7.74 -4.29
N VAL A 114 -4.31 -8.10 -3.49
CA VAL A 114 -3.63 -7.15 -2.61
C VAL A 114 -2.91 -6.13 -3.50
N PRO A 115 -3.17 -4.81 -3.34
CA PRO A 115 -2.50 -3.81 -4.15
C PRO A 115 -0.98 -3.96 -4.05
N GLY A 116 -0.28 -3.74 -5.16
CA GLY A 116 1.19 -3.83 -5.21
C GLY A 116 1.81 -5.24 -5.08
N GLN A 117 1.03 -6.30 -4.79
CA GLN A 117 1.54 -7.68 -4.63
C GLN A 117 2.34 -8.19 -5.85
N GLN A 118 1.90 -7.85 -7.05
CA GLN A 118 2.57 -8.31 -8.28
C GLN A 118 3.81 -7.47 -8.61
N HIS A 119 4.08 -6.43 -7.83
CA HIS A 119 4.92 -5.30 -8.19
C HIS A 119 5.85 -4.91 -7.04
N ALA A 120 6.24 -5.89 -6.22
CA ALA A 120 7.27 -5.81 -5.19
C ALA A 120 6.97 -4.98 -3.93
N ILE A 121 6.00 -4.06 -3.95
CA ILE A 121 5.55 -3.30 -2.77
C ILE A 121 4.17 -3.81 -2.30
N PRO A 122 4.06 -4.99 -1.65
CA PRO A 122 2.80 -5.45 -1.10
C PRO A 122 2.45 -4.71 0.20
N PHE A 123 1.31 -4.03 0.26
CA PHE A 123 0.86 -3.25 1.44
C PHE A 123 0.53 -4.06 2.70
N ILE A 124 0.76 -5.37 2.66
CA ILE A 124 0.64 -6.28 3.80
C ILE A 124 1.96 -6.42 4.57
N ASP A 125 3.03 -5.80 4.07
CA ASP A 125 4.33 -5.73 4.73
C ASP A 125 4.91 -4.32 4.56
N MET A 126 4.45 -3.42 5.45
CA MET A 126 4.82 -2.01 5.41
C MET A 126 6.33 -1.81 5.55
N ARG A 127 6.98 -2.56 6.44
CA ARG A 127 8.43 -2.45 6.68
C ARG A 127 9.22 -2.78 5.41
N ASN A 128 8.95 -3.93 4.79
CA ASN A 128 9.65 -4.32 3.57
C ASN A 128 9.31 -3.40 2.39
N SER A 129 8.05 -2.95 2.31
CA SER A 129 7.61 -1.96 1.32
C SER A 129 8.40 -0.65 1.42
N LEU A 130 8.56 -0.10 2.63
CA LEU A 130 9.31 1.13 2.86
C LEU A 130 10.82 0.95 2.63
N ARG A 131 11.40 -0.19 3.01
CA ARG A 131 12.80 -0.52 2.67
C ARG A 131 13.00 -0.57 1.16
N GLN A 132 12.06 -1.12 0.42
CA GLN A 132 12.16 -1.13 -1.03
C GLN A 132 12.11 0.28 -1.62
N LEU A 133 11.35 1.21 -1.04
CA LEU A 133 11.40 2.62 -1.45
C LEU A 133 12.81 3.19 -1.28
N GLN A 134 13.46 2.90 -0.14
CA GLN A 134 14.83 3.34 0.13
C GLN A 134 15.84 2.84 -0.92
N GLU A 135 15.71 1.57 -1.33
CA GLU A 135 16.65 0.92 -2.25
C GLU A 135 16.39 1.26 -3.73
N SER A 136 15.12 1.26 -4.14
CA SER A 136 14.71 1.26 -5.56
C SER A 136 14.19 2.60 -6.06
N TYR A 137 14.04 3.61 -5.19
CA TYR A 137 13.45 4.90 -5.53
C TYR A 137 14.39 6.05 -5.17
N GLU A 138 14.24 7.16 -5.90
CA GLU A 138 14.76 8.47 -5.55
C GLU A 138 13.74 9.17 -4.66
N LEU A 139 14.20 9.64 -3.49
CA LEU A 139 13.36 10.22 -2.47
C LEU A 139 13.46 11.74 -2.48
N ASP A 140 12.32 12.40 -2.43
CA ASP A 140 12.18 13.84 -2.32
C ASP A 140 11.23 14.17 -1.17
N LEU A 141 11.72 15.00 -0.25
CA LEU A 141 10.96 15.41 0.93
C LEU A 141 10.35 16.79 0.69
N SER A 142 9.02 16.86 0.69
CA SER A 142 8.35 18.13 0.50
C SER A 142 8.60 19.09 1.67
N PRO A 143 8.73 20.39 1.40
CA PRO A 143 8.85 21.39 2.46
C PRO A 143 7.50 21.55 3.20
N GLY A 144 7.58 21.78 4.51
CA GLY A 144 6.41 22.04 5.36
C GLY A 144 5.61 20.80 5.75
N THR A 145 4.50 21.06 6.44
CA THR A 145 3.51 20.08 6.88
C THR A 145 2.11 20.54 6.48
N THR A 146 1.18 19.60 6.36
CA THR A 146 -0.25 19.90 6.25
C THR A 146 -0.78 20.47 7.58
N PRO A 147 -1.99 21.07 7.61
CA PRO A 147 -2.63 21.52 8.85
C PRO A 147 -2.78 20.42 9.92
N GLU A 148 -2.91 19.17 9.48
CA GLU A 148 -2.98 17.96 10.32
C GLU A 148 -1.62 17.53 10.89
N GLY A 149 -0.54 18.25 10.59
CA GLY A 149 0.81 17.94 11.04
C GLY A 149 1.53 16.90 10.19
N TRP A 150 0.95 16.50 9.05
CA TRP A 150 1.55 15.47 8.19
C TRP A 150 2.59 16.06 7.24
N ARG A 151 3.64 15.32 6.96
CA ARG A 151 4.63 15.66 5.95
C ARG A 151 4.50 14.74 4.74
N ARG A 152 4.83 15.29 3.57
CA ARG A 152 4.78 14.58 2.30
C ARG A 152 6.17 14.14 1.85
N MET A 153 6.30 12.89 1.46
CA MET A 153 7.48 12.36 0.76
C MET A 153 7.07 11.78 -0.58
N ASN A 154 7.79 12.14 -1.63
CA ASN A 154 7.65 11.56 -2.96
C ASN A 154 8.80 10.59 -3.20
N ALA A 155 8.48 9.38 -3.66
CA ALA A 155 9.45 8.39 -4.09
C ALA A 155 9.22 8.12 -5.58
N THR A 156 10.21 8.39 -6.42
CA THR A 156 10.17 8.11 -7.86
C THR A 156 11.04 6.92 -8.19
N ARG A 157 10.50 5.93 -8.90
CA ARG A 157 11.26 4.70 -9.18
C ARG A 157 12.50 5.01 -10.02
N ARG A 158 13.66 4.52 -9.57
CA ARG A 158 14.92 4.65 -10.31
C ARG A 158 14.81 3.97 -11.67
N ALA A 159 15.52 4.48 -12.67
CA ALA A 159 15.52 3.92 -14.02
C ALA A 159 16.04 2.47 -14.07
N THR A 160 16.94 2.11 -13.16
CA THR A 160 17.52 0.76 -13.05
C THR A 160 16.61 -0.23 -12.31
N ALA A 161 15.58 0.26 -11.60
CA ALA A 161 14.67 -0.58 -10.86
C ALA A 161 13.48 -1.01 -11.74
N THR A 162 13.06 -2.26 -11.58
CA THR A 162 11.96 -2.88 -12.33
C THR A 162 10.83 -3.30 -11.40
N GLY A 163 9.60 -3.28 -11.90
CA GLY A 163 8.42 -3.58 -11.08
C GLY A 163 8.03 -2.41 -10.17
N GLY A 164 6.86 -2.48 -9.56
CA GLY A 164 6.35 -1.42 -8.69
C GLY A 164 5.65 -0.28 -9.42
N PRO A 165 4.97 0.60 -8.67
CA PRO A 165 4.49 1.87 -9.19
C PRO A 165 5.66 2.73 -9.70
N LYS A 166 5.38 3.64 -10.63
CA LYS A 166 6.42 4.58 -11.08
C LYS A 166 6.67 5.67 -10.04
N GLN A 167 5.68 5.95 -9.21
CA GLN A 167 5.76 6.93 -8.13
C GLN A 167 4.93 6.48 -6.94
N VAL A 168 5.48 6.72 -5.74
CA VAL A 168 4.78 6.55 -4.47
C VAL A 168 4.81 7.88 -3.74
N THR A 169 3.66 8.31 -3.23
CA THR A 169 3.58 9.48 -2.35
C THR A 169 3.09 9.05 -0.98
N LEU A 170 3.84 9.43 0.04
CA LEU A 170 3.52 9.17 1.45
C LEU A 170 3.08 10.47 2.12
N TRP A 171 2.02 10.42 2.92
CA TRP A 171 1.71 11.43 3.92
C TRP A 171 1.74 10.77 5.30
N TYR A 172 2.59 11.28 6.16
CA TYR A 172 2.85 10.69 7.46
C TYR A 172 2.94 11.75 8.55
N ASP A 173 2.59 11.39 9.77
CA ASP A 173 2.73 12.26 10.93
C ASP A 173 4.21 12.43 11.30
N VAL A 174 4.66 13.67 11.49
CA VAL A 174 6.09 13.98 11.70
C VAL A 174 6.58 13.47 13.05
N GLN A 175 5.71 13.39 14.06
CA GLN A 175 6.11 13.00 15.41
C GLN A 175 6.22 11.48 15.52
N SER A 176 5.14 10.78 15.16
CA SER A 176 5.01 9.34 15.28
C SER A 176 5.63 8.58 14.11
N GLY A 177 5.68 9.18 12.91
CA GLY A 177 6.03 8.46 11.68
C GLY A 177 4.88 7.62 11.11
N THR A 178 3.67 7.68 11.68
CA THR A 178 2.51 6.93 11.19
C THR A 178 2.12 7.42 9.80
N ILE A 179 2.01 6.48 8.85
CA ILE A 179 1.59 6.77 7.47
C ILE A 179 0.06 6.79 7.42
N HIS A 180 -0.50 7.99 7.24
CA HIS A 180 -1.95 8.18 7.12
C HIS A 180 -2.44 8.00 5.69
N ARG A 181 -1.63 8.35 4.69
CA ARG A 181 -1.98 8.14 3.28
C ARG A 181 -0.81 7.64 2.47
N MET A 182 -1.12 6.78 1.52
CA MET A 182 -0.18 6.30 0.52
C MET A 182 -0.84 6.28 -0.84
N LEU A 183 -0.28 7.04 -1.78
CA LEU A 183 -0.71 7.04 -3.17
C LEU A 183 0.33 6.32 -4.03
N LEU A 184 -0.15 5.36 -4.81
CA LEU A 184 0.64 4.61 -5.79
C LEU A 184 0.20 5.02 -7.16
N GLU A 185 1.15 5.43 -7.99
CA GLU A 185 0.84 5.93 -9.32
C GLU A 185 1.53 5.11 -10.39
N ARG A 186 0.79 4.87 -11.48
CA ARG A 186 1.27 4.15 -12.66
C ARG A 186 1.80 2.75 -12.28
N LEU A 187 0.96 2.01 -11.56
CA LEU A 187 1.16 0.58 -11.34
C LEU A 187 1.19 -0.18 -12.68
N PRO A 188 2.05 -1.20 -12.83
CA PRO A 188 2.03 -2.06 -14.01
C PRO A 188 0.70 -2.81 -14.08
N GLN A 189 0.06 -2.85 -15.25
CA GLN A 189 -1.24 -3.51 -15.41
C GLN A 189 -1.02 -4.90 -16.00
N ALA A 190 -0.82 -5.92 -15.16
CA ALA A 190 -0.65 -7.28 -15.67
C ALA A 190 -1.99 -7.93 -16.12
N ARG A 191 -3.13 -7.53 -15.52
CA ARG A 191 -4.47 -8.11 -15.77
C ARG A 191 -5.64 -7.14 -15.49
N GLY A 192 -5.56 -5.90 -15.97
CA GLY A 192 -6.64 -4.92 -15.80
C GLY A 192 -6.84 -4.40 -14.36
N GLY A 193 -5.80 -4.47 -13.53
CA GLY A 193 -5.81 -3.82 -12.21
C GLY A 193 -5.73 -2.30 -12.31
N PRO A 194 -6.07 -1.57 -11.23
CA PRO A 194 -6.09 -0.12 -11.25
C PRO A 194 -4.69 0.45 -11.53
N ARG A 195 -4.65 1.54 -12.32
CA ARG A 195 -3.40 2.23 -12.63
C ARG A 195 -2.85 2.99 -11.44
N ASN A 196 -3.73 3.51 -10.59
CA ASN A 196 -3.36 4.22 -9.38
C ASN A 196 -4.23 3.73 -8.22
N VAL A 197 -3.66 3.68 -7.02
CA VAL A 197 -4.36 3.25 -5.80
C VAL A 197 -3.98 4.18 -4.67
N LEU A 198 -4.98 4.68 -3.96
CA LEU A 198 -4.83 5.41 -2.71
C LEU A 198 -5.18 4.46 -1.55
N LEU A 199 -4.33 4.44 -0.52
CA LEU A 199 -4.62 3.85 0.76
C LEU A 199 -4.73 4.96 1.80
N GLU A 200 -5.81 4.94 2.59
CA GLU A 200 -6.04 5.89 3.68
C GLU A 200 -6.21 5.13 4.99
N LEU A 201 -5.42 5.46 6.00
CA LEU A 201 -5.53 4.88 7.34
C LEU A 201 -6.86 5.33 7.97
N THR A 202 -7.67 4.36 8.38
CA THR A 202 -8.97 4.61 9.03
C THR A 202 -8.99 4.20 10.50
N ASP A 203 -8.07 3.32 10.92
CA ASP A 203 -7.99 2.79 12.29
C ASP A 203 -6.57 2.27 12.61
N GLU A 204 -6.10 2.45 13.86
CA GLU A 204 -4.81 1.98 14.41
C GLU A 204 -4.94 1.64 15.92
#